data_AF-G0WCD7-F1
#
_entry.id   AF-G0WCD7-F1
#
_cell.length_a   1.000
_cell.length_b   1.000
_cell.length_c   1.000
_cell.angle_alpha   90.00
_cell.angle_beta   90.00
_cell.angle_gamma   90.00
#
_symmetry.space_group_name_H-M   'P 1'
#
loop_
_entity.id
_entity.type
_entity.pdbx_description
1 polymer ?
#
loop_
_entity_poly.entity_id
_entity_poly.type
_entity_poly.pdbx_seq_one_letter_code
_entity_poly.pdbx_strand_id
1 'polypeptide(L)'
;MAIYSPIAATYGVRVQQFLESQHDFFRYHDKLNKKLQKLRHNCGLVTKDTKKYTTKEKYSKITSDDYDNKNKLFGALVLLHAERDLSLVETLKLRGRERGKLKKSEKKVIATRLKKVVKTIENLVELTANEQNWVTRSQYLIFAKLATVEYLLYGKQFKRKESSKIAYDLALAFASLDHLYNLKHLDESIVESLHSRYEYTLRQHAGNLLSQVDLQNFIAHQVQDTHETDELAKLLFNNGFTIKFQDVAMEDVDSITHIQWRSFTTKVHDSEVAHAIEEAKNTTIKDVADYSTKLLRWNDALNKQEVRMAQFDEDGYQTMIATDDEEDITNTRENDEILLSYIKYNAISTSILRDNFIFKQLCKQWIAMNSKALSSRLIKFKEIDRIVKNLLKYLQDLMELPGVYSDDELMNQLALTKLYFQLHLNATCLASLYQSKGKYVESLALYVDSYQKLDSKLYEIDMESEESLLLPIELLNKKNIITLQNSIKTGISNVIALAEYEKTINKTTTNDTINNNKNNKYELSILEKFSKHEKIYPKNINLKNIFPLQPKLQPIGSKPTLFDLAFNYVNYSEENENNKSVSVTPESPPGTPSSEPPVTKKRGFLGLFGR
;
A
#
# COMPACT_ATOMS: atom_id res chain seq x y z
N MET A 1 10.63 15.10 -32.95
CA MET A 1 9.89 13.96 -33.53
C MET A 1 9.55 13.00 -32.40
N ALA A 2 8.32 12.48 -32.34
CA ALA A 2 7.98 11.44 -31.36
C ALA A 2 8.88 10.21 -31.61
N ILE A 3 9.63 9.79 -30.59
CA ILE A 3 10.54 8.64 -30.69
C ILE A 3 9.67 7.38 -30.74
N TYR A 4 9.86 6.54 -31.76
CA TYR A 4 9.20 5.25 -31.82
C TYR A 4 9.85 4.31 -30.81
N SER A 5 9.04 3.71 -29.94
CA SER A 5 9.48 2.74 -28.92
C SER A 5 9.06 1.31 -29.30
N PRO A 6 9.99 0.47 -29.79
CA PRO A 6 9.74 -0.95 -30.05
C PRO A 6 9.23 -1.74 -28.84
N ILE A 7 9.78 -1.46 -27.65
CA ILE A 7 9.40 -2.15 -26.42
C ILE A 7 7.98 -1.74 -25.99
N ALA A 8 7.64 -0.44 -26.05
CA ALA A 8 6.28 0.00 -25.76
C ALA A 8 5.27 -0.56 -26.77
N ALA A 9 5.64 -0.65 -28.05
CA ALA A 9 4.80 -1.21 -29.11
C ALA A 9 4.55 -2.74 -28.98
N THR A 10 5.33 -3.43 -28.14
CA THR A 10 5.23 -4.87 -27.88
C THR A 10 4.86 -5.13 -26.41
N TYR A 11 5.84 -5.24 -25.52
CA TYR A 11 5.65 -5.49 -24.09
C TYR A 11 4.80 -4.41 -23.41
N GLY A 12 4.94 -3.13 -23.79
CA GLY A 12 4.08 -2.06 -23.27
C GLY A 12 2.59 -2.28 -23.57
N VAL A 13 2.25 -2.77 -24.76
CA VAL A 13 0.85 -3.12 -25.10
C VAL A 13 0.36 -4.29 -24.25
N ARG A 14 1.23 -5.25 -23.88
CA ARG A 14 0.86 -6.37 -23.01
C ARG A 14 0.50 -5.88 -21.61
N VAL A 15 1.31 -4.99 -21.06
CA VAL A 15 1.09 -4.37 -19.73
C VAL A 15 -0.19 -3.52 -19.74
N GLN A 16 -0.35 -2.64 -20.74
CA GLN A 16 -1.52 -1.77 -20.86
C GLN A 16 -2.84 -2.55 -21.04
N GLN A 17 -2.80 -3.72 -21.69
CA GLN A 17 -3.98 -4.57 -21.87
C GLN A 17 -4.14 -5.62 -20.77
N PHE A 18 -3.27 -5.64 -19.76
CA PHE A 18 -3.28 -6.60 -18.65
C PHE A 18 -3.43 -8.05 -19.16
N LEU A 19 -2.56 -8.44 -20.09
CA LEU A 19 -2.62 -9.79 -20.69
C LEU A 19 -2.13 -10.84 -19.68
N GLU A 20 -3.04 -11.53 -19.02
CA GLU A 20 -2.72 -12.56 -18.02
C GLU A 20 -3.17 -13.96 -18.44
N SER A 21 -4.36 -14.09 -19.05
CA SER A 21 -4.96 -15.39 -19.35
C SER A 21 -4.63 -15.91 -20.76
N GLN A 22 -4.84 -17.21 -20.98
CA GLN A 22 -4.75 -17.81 -22.31
C GLN A 22 -5.67 -17.10 -23.33
N HIS A 23 -6.87 -16.72 -22.92
CA HIS A 23 -7.85 -16.08 -23.80
C HIS A 23 -7.41 -14.67 -24.20
N ASP A 24 -6.72 -13.95 -23.32
CA ASP A 24 -6.23 -12.60 -23.61
C ASP A 24 -5.11 -12.63 -24.64
N PHE A 25 -4.13 -13.52 -24.47
CA PHE A 25 -3.06 -13.71 -25.46
C PHE A 25 -3.58 -14.22 -26.81
N PHE A 26 -4.63 -15.05 -26.82
CA PHE A 26 -5.29 -15.47 -28.05
C PHE A 26 -5.94 -14.29 -28.79
N ARG A 27 -6.70 -13.45 -28.07
CA ARG A 27 -7.31 -12.23 -28.65
C ARG A 27 -6.26 -11.23 -29.12
N TYR A 28 -5.17 -11.08 -28.35
CA TYR A 28 -4.04 -10.23 -28.70
C TYR A 28 -3.35 -10.71 -29.98
N HIS A 29 -3.09 -12.02 -30.11
CA HIS A 29 -2.59 -12.65 -31.33
C HIS A 29 -3.46 -12.32 -32.55
N ASP A 30 -4.79 -12.40 -32.43
CA ASP A 30 -5.72 -12.06 -33.52
C ASP A 30 -5.71 -10.57 -33.88
N LYS A 31 -5.61 -9.69 -32.88
CA LYS A 31 -5.42 -8.25 -33.10
C LYS A 31 -4.11 -7.98 -33.87
N LEU A 32 -3.02 -8.65 -33.50
CA LEU A 32 -1.74 -8.54 -34.18
C LEU A 32 -1.82 -9.00 -35.64
N ASN A 33 -2.55 -10.09 -35.93
CA ASN A 33 -2.77 -10.53 -37.31
C ASN A 33 -3.47 -9.47 -38.16
N LYS A 34 -4.53 -8.86 -37.64
CA LYS A 34 -5.24 -7.76 -38.33
C LYS A 34 -4.34 -6.55 -38.51
N LYS A 35 -3.53 -6.19 -37.50
CA LYS A 35 -2.58 -5.08 -37.57
C LYS A 35 -1.49 -5.33 -38.62
N LEU A 36 -0.94 -6.55 -38.67
CA LEU A 36 0.05 -6.96 -39.66
C LEU A 36 -0.50 -6.93 -41.08
N GLN A 37 -1.76 -7.32 -41.29
CA GLN A 37 -2.40 -7.23 -42.60
C GLN A 37 -2.49 -5.77 -43.07
N LYS A 38 -2.89 -4.85 -42.19
CA LYS A 38 -2.93 -3.41 -42.48
C LYS A 38 -1.53 -2.86 -42.77
N LEU A 39 -0.53 -3.22 -41.96
CA LEU A 39 0.85 -2.78 -42.20
C LEU A 39 1.40 -3.31 -43.53
N ARG A 40 1.12 -4.56 -43.91
CA ARG A 40 1.52 -5.08 -45.22
C ARG A 40 0.89 -4.31 -46.38
N HIS A 41 -0.36 -3.88 -46.23
CA HIS A 41 -1.02 -3.03 -47.22
C HIS A 41 -0.34 -1.66 -47.30
N ASN A 42 -0.11 -1.01 -46.16
CA ASN A 42 0.53 0.30 -46.08
C ASN A 42 1.97 0.30 -46.61
N CYS A 43 2.70 -0.79 -46.39
CA CYS A 43 4.06 -0.98 -46.89
C CYS A 43 4.11 -1.50 -48.35
N GLY A 44 2.98 -1.67 -49.04
CA GLY A 44 2.95 -2.13 -50.44
C GLY A 44 3.44 -3.56 -50.67
N LEU A 45 3.40 -4.40 -49.62
CA LEU A 45 3.91 -5.78 -49.63
C LEU A 45 2.87 -6.83 -50.04
N VAL A 46 1.61 -6.43 -50.28
CA VAL A 46 0.53 -7.33 -50.67
C VAL A 46 0.70 -7.77 -52.12
N THR A 47 0.69 -9.08 -52.35
CA THR A 47 0.74 -9.70 -53.69
C THR A 47 -0.63 -10.24 -54.07
N LYS A 48 -1.13 -9.88 -55.26
CA LYS A 48 -2.40 -10.38 -55.80
C LYS A 48 -2.26 -11.74 -56.49
N ASP A 49 -1.05 -12.09 -56.93
CA ASP A 49 -0.76 -13.36 -57.60
C ASP A 49 -0.44 -14.44 -56.56
N THR A 50 -1.46 -15.24 -56.23
CA THR A 50 -1.35 -16.35 -55.28
C THR A 50 -0.77 -17.63 -55.90
N LYS A 51 -0.77 -17.77 -57.24
CA LYS A 51 -0.27 -18.96 -57.94
C LYS A 51 1.26 -19.02 -57.97
N LYS A 52 1.94 -17.86 -58.02
CA LYS A 52 3.40 -17.73 -57.98
C LYS A 52 3.87 -16.92 -56.77
N TYR A 53 3.28 -17.17 -55.60
CA TYR A 53 3.55 -16.38 -54.40
C TYR A 53 5.02 -16.39 -53.96
N THR A 54 5.69 -17.56 -53.99
CA THR A 54 7.08 -17.72 -53.52
C THR A 54 8.09 -16.87 -54.29
N THR A 55 7.89 -16.64 -55.58
CA THR A 55 8.80 -15.80 -56.38
C THR A 55 8.46 -14.32 -56.31
N LYS A 56 7.17 -14.00 -56.12
CA LYS A 56 6.62 -12.64 -56.14
C LYS A 56 6.49 -12.00 -54.76
N GLU A 57 6.67 -12.76 -53.67
CA GLU A 57 6.63 -12.18 -52.33
C GLU A 57 7.73 -11.12 -52.15
N LYS A 58 7.35 -10.01 -51.51
CA LYS A 58 8.22 -8.85 -51.29
C LYS A 58 8.77 -8.79 -49.87
N TYR A 59 8.12 -9.48 -48.92
CA TYR A 59 8.46 -9.41 -47.49
C TYR A 59 9.87 -9.94 -47.20
N SER A 60 10.30 -11.01 -47.84
CA SER A 60 11.63 -11.60 -47.65
C SER A 60 12.75 -10.81 -48.33
N LYS A 61 12.41 -9.86 -49.19
CA LYS A 61 13.35 -9.05 -49.99
C LYS A 61 13.53 -7.63 -49.44
N ILE A 62 13.00 -7.33 -48.26
CA ILE A 62 13.14 -6.01 -47.63
C ILE A 62 14.60 -5.86 -47.18
N THR A 63 15.24 -4.76 -47.56
CA THR A 63 16.64 -4.43 -47.23
C THR A 63 16.70 -3.22 -46.29
N SER A 64 17.87 -2.98 -45.67
CA SER A 64 18.15 -1.79 -44.86
C SER A 64 17.87 -0.48 -45.61
N ASP A 65 18.19 -0.44 -46.90
CA ASP A 65 17.94 0.74 -47.74
C ASP A 65 16.44 1.05 -47.89
N ASP A 66 15.60 0.02 -47.89
CA ASP A 66 14.15 0.18 -47.92
C ASP A 66 13.61 0.72 -46.59
N TYR A 67 14.25 0.36 -45.47
CA TYR A 67 13.92 0.90 -44.15
C TYR A 67 14.21 2.40 -44.07
N ASP A 68 15.38 2.84 -44.55
CA ASP A 68 15.81 4.24 -44.47
C ASP A 68 15.12 5.12 -45.51
N ASN A 69 15.06 4.69 -46.78
CA ASN A 69 14.64 5.56 -47.89
C ASN A 69 13.13 5.54 -48.15
N LYS A 70 12.44 4.43 -47.87
CA LYS A 70 11.01 4.29 -48.17
C LYS A 70 10.16 4.54 -46.93
N ASN A 71 10.29 3.70 -45.90
CA ASN A 71 9.42 3.80 -44.72
C ASN A 71 9.95 3.07 -43.48
N LYS A 72 10.16 3.79 -42.37
CA LYS A 72 10.50 3.19 -41.06
C LYS A 72 9.46 2.18 -40.54
N LEU A 73 8.23 2.17 -41.06
CA LEU A 73 7.21 1.17 -40.74
C LEU A 73 7.65 -0.27 -41.07
N PHE A 74 8.64 -0.49 -41.94
CA PHE A 74 9.19 -1.82 -42.19
C PHE A 74 9.75 -2.46 -40.92
N GLY A 75 10.45 -1.69 -40.07
CA GLY A 75 10.95 -2.18 -38.78
C GLY A 75 9.81 -2.56 -37.82
N ALA A 76 8.77 -1.73 -37.72
CA ALA A 76 7.58 -2.06 -36.92
C ALA A 76 6.83 -3.30 -37.44
N LEU A 77 6.79 -3.51 -38.75
CA LEU A 77 6.17 -4.67 -39.38
C LEU A 77 6.91 -5.97 -39.09
N VAL A 78 8.26 -5.97 -39.16
CA VAL A 78 9.07 -7.16 -38.82
C VAL A 78 9.01 -7.43 -37.32
N LEU A 79 9.09 -6.40 -36.47
CA LEU A 79 8.92 -6.50 -35.02
C LEU A 79 7.59 -7.15 -34.63
N LEU A 80 6.47 -6.64 -35.14
CA LEU A 80 5.15 -7.16 -34.80
C LEU A 80 4.91 -8.58 -35.37
N HIS A 81 5.66 -8.98 -36.40
CA HIS A 81 5.63 -10.35 -36.90
C HIS A 81 6.28 -11.32 -35.89
N ALA A 82 7.42 -10.95 -35.31
CA ALA A 82 8.03 -11.71 -34.22
C ALA A 82 7.12 -11.75 -32.98
N GLU A 83 6.55 -10.59 -32.60
CA GLU A 83 5.62 -10.47 -31.46
C GLU A 83 4.37 -11.34 -31.62
N ARG A 84 3.82 -11.45 -32.84
CA ARG A 84 2.71 -12.37 -33.11
C ARG A 84 3.10 -13.81 -32.81
N ASP A 85 4.25 -14.26 -33.32
CA ASP A 85 4.67 -15.64 -33.10
C ASP A 85 5.01 -15.90 -31.61
N LEU A 86 5.50 -14.90 -30.87
CA LEU A 86 5.64 -14.94 -29.40
C LEU A 86 4.31 -15.02 -28.65
N SER A 87 3.30 -14.23 -29.04
CA SER A 87 1.97 -14.27 -28.40
C SER A 87 1.29 -15.64 -28.51
N LEU A 88 1.48 -16.33 -29.63
CA LEU A 88 1.02 -17.71 -29.83
C LEU A 88 1.77 -18.68 -28.90
N VAL A 89 3.08 -18.49 -28.74
CA VAL A 89 3.88 -19.30 -27.81
C VAL A 89 3.39 -19.14 -26.37
N GLU A 90 3.14 -17.91 -25.92
CA GLU A 90 2.60 -17.65 -24.58
C GLU A 90 1.21 -18.26 -24.39
N THR A 91 0.33 -18.15 -25.40
CA THR A 91 -0.98 -18.83 -25.39
C THR A 91 -0.84 -20.33 -25.13
N LEU A 92 0.10 -21.00 -25.81
CA LEU A 92 0.33 -22.44 -25.66
C LEU A 92 0.99 -22.80 -24.31
N LYS A 93 1.87 -21.95 -23.78
CA LYS A 93 2.47 -22.13 -22.45
C LYS A 93 1.41 -22.02 -21.35
N LEU A 94 0.55 -20.99 -21.39
CA LEU A 94 -0.53 -20.80 -20.43
C LEU A 94 -1.54 -21.94 -20.49
N ARG A 95 -1.94 -22.38 -21.70
CA ARG A 95 -2.74 -23.60 -21.90
C ARG A 95 -2.15 -24.83 -21.22
N GLY A 96 -0.82 -24.98 -21.33
CA GLY A 96 -0.08 -26.08 -20.73
C GLY A 96 -0.12 -26.02 -19.20
N ARG A 97 0.00 -24.81 -18.63
CA ARG A 97 -0.08 -24.55 -17.18
C ARG A 97 -1.48 -24.81 -16.63
N GLU A 98 -2.53 -24.29 -17.27
CA GLU A 98 -3.93 -24.53 -16.88
C GLU A 98 -4.27 -26.02 -16.87
N ARG A 99 -3.72 -26.79 -17.81
CA ARG A 99 -3.89 -28.25 -17.89
C ARG A 99 -2.93 -29.03 -16.98
N GLY A 100 -1.95 -28.39 -16.34
CA GLY A 100 -0.87 -29.02 -15.58
C GLY A 100 0.17 -29.78 -16.42
N LYS A 101 0.01 -29.87 -17.75
CA LYS A 101 0.98 -30.50 -18.65
C LYS A 101 0.92 -29.93 -20.07
N LEU A 102 2.07 -29.78 -20.70
CA LEU A 102 2.20 -29.37 -22.12
C LEU A 102 2.17 -30.60 -23.05
N LYS A 103 1.32 -30.60 -24.10
CA LYS A 103 1.23 -31.72 -25.05
C LYS A 103 2.48 -31.78 -25.92
N LYS A 104 2.87 -32.99 -26.35
CA LYS A 104 4.01 -33.18 -27.27
C LYS A 104 3.84 -32.39 -28.58
N SER A 105 2.63 -32.35 -29.14
CA SER A 105 2.31 -31.57 -30.34
C SER A 105 2.47 -30.07 -30.12
N GLU A 106 1.95 -29.53 -29.00
CA GLU A 106 2.08 -28.12 -28.63
C GLU A 106 3.56 -27.75 -28.37
N LYS A 107 4.33 -28.63 -27.71
CA LYS A 107 5.78 -28.44 -27.50
C LYS A 107 6.53 -28.34 -28.82
N LYS A 108 6.18 -29.16 -29.82
CA LYS A 108 6.75 -29.07 -31.18
C LYS A 108 6.41 -27.74 -31.83
N VAL A 109 5.16 -27.27 -31.70
CA VAL A 109 4.73 -25.97 -32.24
C VAL A 109 5.52 -24.83 -31.59
N ILE A 110 5.65 -24.81 -30.25
CA ILE A 110 6.44 -23.81 -29.53
C ILE A 110 7.86 -23.75 -30.07
N ALA A 111 8.53 -24.90 -30.20
CA ALA A 111 9.89 -24.96 -30.72
C ALA A 111 10.01 -24.40 -32.15
N THR A 112 9.07 -24.77 -33.04
CA THR A 112 9.06 -24.26 -34.43
C THR A 112 8.80 -22.76 -34.51
N ARG A 113 7.90 -22.23 -33.66
CA ARG A 113 7.56 -20.80 -33.63
C ARG A 113 8.71 -19.98 -33.08
N LEU A 114 9.33 -20.40 -31.97
CA LEU A 114 10.49 -19.70 -31.40
C LEU A 114 11.70 -19.72 -32.34
N LYS A 115 11.95 -20.84 -33.05
CA LYS A 115 12.99 -20.86 -34.09
C LYS A 115 12.73 -19.84 -35.20
N LYS A 116 11.46 -19.66 -35.59
CA LYS A 116 11.07 -18.66 -36.58
C LYS A 116 11.18 -17.23 -36.04
N VAL A 117 10.86 -17.02 -34.76
CA VAL A 117 11.04 -15.72 -34.08
C VAL A 117 12.50 -15.30 -34.15
N VAL A 118 13.44 -16.17 -33.80
CA VAL A 118 14.88 -15.88 -33.88
C VAL A 118 15.28 -15.45 -35.28
N LYS A 119 14.91 -16.21 -36.32
CA LYS A 119 15.19 -15.83 -37.71
C LYS A 119 14.57 -14.47 -38.09
N THR A 120 13.36 -14.19 -37.60
CA THR A 120 12.66 -12.92 -37.88
C THR A 120 13.36 -11.74 -37.20
N ILE A 121 13.98 -11.98 -36.05
CA ILE A 121 14.68 -10.98 -35.25
C ILE A 121 16.10 -10.75 -35.75
N GLU A 122 16.81 -11.78 -36.20
CA GLU A 122 18.08 -11.63 -36.93
C GLU A 122 17.87 -10.70 -38.13
N ASN A 123 16.84 -10.96 -38.94
CA ASN A 123 16.44 -10.07 -40.03
C ASN A 123 16.05 -8.66 -39.54
N LEU A 124 15.44 -8.50 -38.36
CA LEU A 124 15.07 -7.19 -37.80
C LEU A 124 16.31 -6.38 -37.43
N VAL A 125 17.30 -7.03 -36.81
CA VAL A 125 18.55 -6.40 -36.39
C VAL A 125 19.36 -5.98 -37.61
N GLU A 126 19.43 -6.82 -38.65
CA GLU A 126 20.06 -6.48 -39.94
C GLU A 126 19.32 -5.32 -40.65
N LEU A 127 17.99 -5.38 -40.71
CA LEU A 127 17.16 -4.37 -41.37
C LEU A 127 17.30 -2.98 -40.73
N THR A 128 17.46 -2.92 -39.41
CA THR A 128 17.47 -1.67 -38.63
C THR A 128 18.88 -1.22 -38.26
N ALA A 129 19.93 -1.78 -38.89
CA ALA A 129 21.34 -1.49 -38.57
C ALA A 129 21.70 0.00 -38.69
N ASN A 130 21.09 0.71 -39.65
CA ASN A 130 21.38 2.11 -39.94
C ASN A 130 20.48 3.11 -39.18
N GLU A 131 19.70 2.65 -38.18
CA GLU A 131 18.79 3.52 -37.45
C GLU A 131 19.56 4.62 -36.69
N GLN A 132 19.35 5.86 -37.10
CA GLN A 132 20.02 7.04 -36.55
C GLN A 132 19.65 7.31 -35.09
N ASN A 133 18.43 6.96 -34.67
CA ASN A 133 18.02 7.14 -33.27
C ASN A 133 18.49 5.95 -32.42
N TRP A 134 19.52 6.19 -31.60
CA TRP A 134 20.09 5.19 -30.71
C TRP A 134 19.06 4.60 -29.72
N VAL A 135 18.06 5.37 -29.28
CA VAL A 135 16.99 4.89 -28.37
C VAL A 135 16.10 3.86 -29.05
N THR A 136 15.74 4.11 -30.31
CA THR A 136 14.94 3.16 -31.09
C THR A 136 15.77 1.93 -31.44
N ARG A 137 17.05 2.11 -31.78
CA ARG A 137 17.99 1.01 -32.08
C ARG A 137 18.22 0.12 -30.86
N SER A 138 18.52 0.68 -29.70
CA SER A 138 18.74 -0.06 -28.47
C SER A 138 17.51 -0.88 -28.08
N GLN A 139 16.31 -0.32 -28.23
CA GLN A 139 15.06 -1.04 -27.98
C GLN A 139 14.80 -2.21 -28.94
N TYR A 140 15.22 -2.12 -30.21
CA TYR A 140 15.19 -3.27 -31.12
C TYR A 140 16.13 -4.39 -30.67
N LEU A 141 17.35 -4.03 -30.23
CA LEU A 141 18.34 -4.97 -29.73
C LEU A 141 17.90 -5.63 -28.40
N ILE A 142 17.29 -4.88 -27.49
CA ILE A 142 16.70 -5.42 -26.25
C ILE A 142 15.61 -6.44 -26.57
N PHE A 143 14.66 -6.09 -27.44
CA PHE A 143 13.61 -7.03 -27.87
C PHE A 143 14.22 -8.28 -28.50
N ALA A 144 15.28 -8.12 -29.30
CA ALA A 144 15.99 -9.24 -29.90
C ALA A 144 16.56 -10.20 -28.85
N LYS A 145 17.29 -9.67 -27.86
CA LYS A 145 17.88 -10.44 -26.75
C LYS A 145 16.82 -11.13 -25.88
N LEU A 146 15.71 -10.47 -25.57
CA LEU A 146 14.62 -11.11 -24.80
C LEU A 146 14.00 -12.30 -25.57
N ALA A 147 13.85 -12.16 -26.88
CA ALA A 147 13.29 -13.23 -27.70
C ALA A 147 14.28 -14.38 -27.98
N THR A 148 15.59 -14.11 -28.06
CA THR A 148 16.61 -15.17 -28.11
C THR A 148 16.59 -15.97 -26.81
N VAL A 149 16.48 -15.30 -25.66
CA VAL A 149 16.32 -15.96 -24.35
C VAL A 149 15.10 -16.88 -24.32
N GLU A 150 13.93 -16.43 -24.79
CA GLU A 150 12.73 -17.27 -24.90
C GLU A 150 12.97 -18.54 -25.73
N TYR A 151 13.72 -18.42 -26.84
CA TYR A 151 14.11 -19.56 -27.66
C TYR A 151 15.11 -20.49 -26.96
N LEU A 152 16.10 -19.97 -26.24
CA LEU A 152 17.06 -20.77 -25.48
C LEU A 152 16.38 -21.54 -24.33
N LEU A 153 15.36 -20.96 -23.70
CA LEU A 153 14.64 -21.57 -22.58
C LEU A 153 13.67 -22.67 -23.02
N TYR A 154 12.90 -22.43 -24.09
CA TYR A 154 11.75 -23.26 -24.47
C TYR A 154 11.84 -23.85 -25.88
N GLY A 155 12.68 -23.30 -26.75
CA GLY A 155 12.77 -23.67 -28.16
C GLY A 155 13.82 -24.73 -28.48
N LYS A 156 15.00 -24.66 -27.84
CA LYS A 156 16.06 -25.67 -27.94
C LYS A 156 15.86 -26.78 -26.90
N GLN A 157 15.86 -28.04 -27.34
CA GLN A 157 15.88 -29.20 -26.43
C GLN A 157 17.29 -29.78 -26.34
N PHE A 158 18.19 -29.07 -25.66
CA PHE A 158 19.48 -29.63 -25.28
C PHE A 158 19.41 -30.27 -23.89
N LYS A 159 20.25 -31.28 -23.65
CA LYS A 159 20.43 -31.88 -22.31
C LYS A 159 20.99 -30.87 -21.30
N ARG A 160 21.75 -29.86 -21.77
CA ARG A 160 22.24 -28.71 -20.99
C ARG A 160 21.83 -27.43 -21.72
N LYS A 161 21.20 -26.50 -21.01
CA LYS A 161 20.88 -25.17 -21.56
C LYS A 161 22.17 -24.34 -21.64
N GLU A 162 22.27 -23.44 -22.61
CA GLU A 162 23.36 -22.47 -22.75
C GLU A 162 23.22 -21.37 -21.67
N SER A 163 23.40 -21.72 -20.38
CA SER A 163 23.13 -20.83 -19.24
C SER A 163 23.91 -19.52 -19.32
N SER A 164 25.19 -19.57 -19.71
CA SER A 164 26.03 -18.37 -19.85
C SER A 164 25.45 -17.37 -20.85
N LYS A 165 24.93 -17.85 -21.99
CA LYS A 165 24.32 -16.98 -23.02
C LYS A 165 22.98 -16.40 -22.56
N ILE A 166 22.19 -17.17 -21.82
CA ILE A 166 20.91 -16.70 -21.25
C ILE A 166 21.16 -15.59 -20.22
N ALA A 167 22.08 -15.82 -19.27
CA ALA A 167 22.44 -14.84 -18.25
C ALA A 167 23.01 -13.57 -18.89
N TYR A 168 23.86 -13.73 -19.90
CA TYR A 168 24.44 -12.63 -20.66
C TYR A 168 23.40 -11.76 -21.38
N ASP A 169 22.54 -12.35 -22.21
CA ASP A 169 21.53 -11.60 -22.98
C ASP A 169 20.53 -10.89 -22.05
N LEU A 170 20.18 -11.51 -20.91
CA LEU A 170 19.31 -10.91 -19.89
C LEU A 170 20.00 -9.77 -19.12
N ALA A 171 21.27 -9.93 -18.73
CA ALA A 171 22.02 -8.89 -18.01
C ALA A 171 22.12 -7.60 -18.85
N LEU A 172 22.47 -7.72 -20.13
CA LEU A 172 22.50 -6.58 -21.04
C LEU A 172 21.12 -5.97 -21.26
N ALA A 173 20.07 -6.79 -21.37
CA ALA A 173 18.70 -6.29 -21.50
C ALA A 173 18.28 -5.49 -20.26
N PHE A 174 18.55 -5.98 -19.05
CA PHE A 174 18.21 -5.32 -17.79
C PHE A 174 18.95 -3.98 -17.63
N ALA A 175 20.28 -3.99 -17.79
CA ALA A 175 21.08 -2.76 -17.75
C ALA A 175 20.59 -1.71 -18.75
N SER A 176 20.19 -2.15 -19.96
CA SER A 176 19.66 -1.24 -20.97
C SER A 176 18.28 -0.69 -20.63
N LEU A 177 17.40 -1.52 -20.06
CA LEU A 177 16.06 -1.11 -19.63
C LEU A 177 16.14 -0.08 -18.51
N ASP A 178 16.98 -0.32 -17.50
CA ASP A 178 17.21 0.59 -16.38
C ASP A 178 17.79 1.93 -16.86
N HIS A 179 18.75 1.90 -17.78
CA HIS A 179 19.31 3.13 -18.37
C HIS A 179 18.27 3.94 -19.14
N LEU A 180 17.48 3.28 -19.99
CA LEU A 180 16.41 3.92 -20.76
C LEU A 180 15.28 4.47 -19.86
N TYR A 181 15.01 3.81 -18.74
CA TYR A 181 14.09 4.30 -17.71
C TYR A 181 14.63 5.56 -17.03
N ASN A 182 15.90 5.56 -16.61
CA ASN A 182 16.55 6.72 -16.00
C ASN A 182 16.54 7.95 -16.93
N LEU A 183 16.64 7.72 -18.24
CA LEU A 183 16.52 8.76 -19.27
C LEU A 183 15.08 9.14 -19.65
N LYS A 184 14.07 8.55 -18.99
CA LYS A 184 12.63 8.76 -19.23
C LYS A 184 12.17 8.41 -20.65
N HIS A 185 12.82 7.42 -21.27
CA HIS A 185 12.44 6.90 -22.58
C HIS A 185 11.53 5.66 -22.51
N LEU A 186 11.34 5.09 -21.32
CA LEU A 186 10.45 3.96 -21.03
C LEU A 186 9.65 4.23 -19.76
N ASP A 187 8.42 3.70 -19.71
CA ASP A 187 7.56 3.77 -18.52
C ASP A 187 7.99 2.73 -17.48
N GLU A 188 7.93 3.10 -16.20
CA GLU A 188 8.32 2.26 -15.06
C GLU A 188 7.59 0.90 -15.06
N SER A 189 6.28 0.91 -15.30
CA SER A 189 5.44 -0.30 -15.35
C SER A 189 5.93 -1.36 -16.36
N ILE A 190 6.54 -0.93 -17.47
CA ILE A 190 7.05 -1.85 -18.50
C ILE A 190 8.34 -2.51 -18.03
N VAL A 191 9.22 -1.73 -17.39
CA VAL A 191 10.50 -2.21 -16.86
C VAL A 191 10.25 -3.17 -15.70
N GLU A 192 9.40 -2.81 -14.75
CA GLU A 192 9.01 -3.67 -13.63
C GLU A 192 8.42 -5.01 -14.10
N SER A 193 7.52 -4.97 -15.11
CA SER A 193 6.95 -6.18 -15.70
C SER A 193 8.00 -7.10 -16.33
N LEU A 194 9.00 -6.52 -17.01
CA LEU A 194 10.10 -7.28 -17.64
C LEU A 194 11.07 -7.84 -16.60
N HIS A 195 11.41 -7.07 -15.56
CA HIS A 195 12.23 -7.53 -14.45
C HIS A 195 11.53 -8.69 -13.73
N SER A 196 10.29 -8.50 -13.29
CA SER A 196 9.50 -9.55 -12.62
C SER A 196 9.41 -10.85 -13.45
N ARG A 197 9.31 -10.74 -14.79
CA ARG A 197 9.20 -11.90 -15.68
C ARG A 197 10.50 -12.68 -15.84
N TYR A 198 11.65 -12.01 -15.86
CA TYR A 198 12.93 -12.63 -16.24
C TYR A 198 13.96 -12.69 -15.11
N GLU A 199 13.77 -11.99 -13.99
CA GLU A 199 14.75 -11.93 -12.89
C GLU A 199 15.06 -13.29 -12.30
N TYR A 200 14.02 -14.10 -12.02
CA TYR A 200 14.23 -15.47 -11.56
C TYR A 200 15.06 -16.30 -12.55
N THR A 201 14.83 -16.11 -13.85
CA THR A 201 15.57 -16.80 -14.90
C THR A 201 17.03 -16.34 -14.94
N LEU A 202 17.27 -15.04 -14.75
CA LEU A 202 18.61 -14.47 -14.66
C LEU A 202 19.37 -15.06 -13.46
N ARG A 203 18.77 -15.02 -12.25
CA ARG A 203 19.37 -15.60 -11.03
C ARG A 203 19.70 -17.08 -11.20
N GLN A 204 18.78 -17.86 -11.76
CA GLN A 204 18.97 -19.29 -12.01
C GLN A 204 20.14 -19.57 -12.97
N HIS A 205 20.26 -18.80 -14.06
CA HIS A 205 21.26 -19.03 -15.09
C HIS A 205 22.61 -18.35 -14.82
N ALA A 206 22.66 -17.40 -13.89
CA ALA A 206 23.87 -16.71 -13.45
C ALA A 206 24.59 -17.39 -12.27
N GLY A 207 24.14 -18.58 -11.84
CA GLY A 207 24.79 -19.35 -10.78
C GLY A 207 24.11 -19.28 -9.41
N ASN A 208 22.79 -19.04 -9.38
CA ASN A 208 21.99 -18.89 -8.15
C ASN A 208 22.46 -17.72 -7.27
N LEU A 209 22.52 -16.52 -7.85
CA LEU A 209 22.76 -15.28 -7.12
C LEU A 209 21.66 -15.08 -6.07
N LEU A 210 22.05 -15.01 -4.80
CA LEU A 210 21.13 -14.94 -3.65
C LEU A 210 20.72 -13.48 -3.37
N SER A 211 21.68 -12.55 -3.38
CA SER A 211 21.43 -11.13 -3.08
C SER A 211 21.09 -10.29 -4.31
N GLN A 212 20.33 -9.21 -4.09
CA GLN A 212 20.07 -8.18 -5.11
C GLN A 212 21.34 -7.42 -5.49
N VAL A 213 22.27 -7.25 -4.54
CA VAL A 213 23.56 -6.58 -4.77
C VAL A 213 24.44 -7.44 -5.69
N ASP A 214 24.52 -8.75 -5.44
CA ASP A 214 25.24 -9.69 -6.30
C ASP A 214 24.68 -9.70 -7.72
N LEU A 215 23.35 -9.60 -7.85
CA LEU A 215 22.69 -9.48 -9.16
C LEU A 215 23.09 -8.20 -9.89
N GLN A 216 23.09 -7.05 -9.22
CA GLN A 216 23.49 -5.78 -9.81
C GLN A 216 24.98 -5.78 -10.20
N ASN A 217 25.85 -6.32 -9.35
CA ASN A 217 27.28 -6.44 -9.62
C ASN A 217 27.55 -7.42 -10.78
N PHE A 218 26.83 -8.54 -10.84
CA PHE A 218 26.91 -9.46 -11.98
C PHE A 218 26.51 -8.78 -13.28
N ILE A 219 25.40 -8.02 -13.28
CA ILE A 219 24.97 -7.25 -14.46
C ILE A 219 26.03 -6.23 -14.86
N ALA A 220 26.59 -5.49 -13.90
CA ALA A 220 27.65 -4.52 -14.12
C ALA A 220 28.90 -5.15 -14.74
N HIS A 221 29.36 -6.30 -14.22
CA HIS A 221 30.48 -7.06 -14.78
C HIS A 221 30.22 -7.51 -16.22
N GLN A 222 29.04 -8.10 -16.49
CA GLN A 222 28.71 -8.57 -17.83
C GLN A 222 28.65 -7.43 -18.87
N VAL A 223 28.16 -6.26 -18.46
CA VAL A 223 28.11 -5.06 -19.32
C VAL A 223 29.52 -4.52 -19.57
N GLN A 224 30.38 -4.51 -18.54
CA GLN A 224 31.78 -4.07 -18.67
C GLN A 224 32.59 -4.98 -19.60
N ASP A 225 32.51 -6.29 -19.41
CA ASP A 225 33.27 -7.29 -20.17
C ASP A 225 32.94 -7.26 -21.67
N THR A 226 31.75 -6.74 -22.02
CA THR A 226 31.23 -6.74 -23.39
C THR A 226 31.06 -5.37 -24.03
N HIS A 227 31.58 -4.33 -23.39
CA HIS A 227 31.64 -2.97 -23.92
C HIS A 227 32.17 -2.92 -25.37
N GLU A 228 33.16 -3.75 -25.71
CA GLU A 228 33.79 -3.74 -27.03
C GLU A 228 33.23 -4.75 -28.03
N THR A 229 32.47 -5.75 -27.57
CA THR A 229 32.04 -6.88 -28.41
C THR A 229 30.58 -6.73 -28.88
N ASP A 230 29.67 -6.27 -28.03
CA ASP A 230 28.25 -6.19 -28.33
C ASP A 230 27.80 -4.78 -28.72
N GLU A 231 26.95 -4.68 -29.74
CA GLU A 231 26.44 -3.40 -30.26
C GLU A 231 25.59 -2.66 -29.21
N LEU A 232 24.80 -3.38 -28.41
CA LEU A 232 23.94 -2.78 -27.39
C LEU A 232 24.79 -2.15 -26.28
N ALA A 233 25.83 -2.86 -25.82
CA ALA A 233 26.76 -2.34 -24.82
C ALA A 233 27.45 -1.06 -25.33
N LYS A 234 27.98 -1.05 -26.56
CA LYS A 234 28.57 0.15 -27.19
C LYS A 234 27.62 1.34 -27.20
N LEU A 235 26.35 1.12 -27.56
CA LEU A 235 25.34 2.18 -27.58
C LEU A 235 25.03 2.72 -26.19
N LEU A 236 25.03 1.89 -25.15
CA LEU A 236 24.82 2.34 -23.77
C LEU A 236 25.95 3.26 -23.30
N PHE A 237 27.20 2.83 -23.45
CA PHE A 237 28.36 3.60 -22.98
C PHE A 237 28.53 4.93 -23.72
N ASN A 238 28.31 4.93 -25.05
CA ASN A 238 28.32 6.17 -25.84
C ASN A 238 27.24 7.18 -25.42
N ASN A 239 26.17 6.72 -24.75
CA ASN A 239 25.05 7.55 -24.30
C ASN A 239 24.96 7.65 -22.77
N GLY A 240 26.12 7.68 -22.10
CA GLY A 240 26.23 8.08 -20.69
C GLY A 240 25.88 6.99 -19.68
N PHE A 241 25.94 5.71 -20.04
CA PHE A 241 25.82 4.62 -19.07
C PHE A 241 27.01 4.61 -18.11
N THR A 242 26.74 4.79 -16.82
CA THR A 242 27.74 4.73 -15.76
C THR A 242 27.67 3.39 -15.05
N ILE A 243 28.78 2.65 -15.03
CA ILE A 243 28.88 1.43 -14.23
C ILE A 243 28.90 1.84 -12.75
N LYS A 244 27.95 1.33 -11.98
CA LYS A 244 27.95 1.45 -10.53
C LYS A 244 28.18 0.06 -9.97
N PHE A 245 29.41 -0.20 -9.53
CA PHE A 245 29.63 -1.30 -8.61
C PHE A 245 29.10 -0.84 -7.27
N GLN A 246 28.14 -1.59 -6.75
CA GLN A 246 27.80 -1.42 -5.35
C GLN A 246 28.83 -2.25 -4.62
N ASP A 247 29.71 -1.57 -3.87
CA ASP A 247 30.65 -2.29 -3.01
C ASP A 247 29.81 -3.27 -2.21
N VAL A 248 30.13 -4.55 -2.36
CA VAL A 248 29.88 -5.49 -1.28
C VAL A 248 30.82 -4.98 -0.21
N ALA A 249 30.36 -3.97 0.54
CA ALA A 249 30.56 -4.04 1.95
C ALA A 249 29.97 -5.41 2.30
N MET A 250 30.84 -6.41 2.28
CA MET A 250 31.05 -7.15 3.49
C MET A 250 31.32 -6.08 4.54
N GLU A 251 30.27 -5.37 4.99
CA GLU A 251 30.02 -5.45 6.41
C GLU A 251 30.12 -6.94 6.62
N ASP A 252 31.16 -7.36 7.32
CA ASP A 252 31.04 -8.47 8.22
C ASP A 252 29.73 -8.19 8.98
N VAL A 253 28.61 -8.54 8.35
CA VAL A 253 27.39 -8.88 9.02
C VAL A 253 27.92 -10.04 9.80
N ASP A 254 28.28 -9.75 11.05
CA ASP A 254 28.41 -10.75 12.08
C ASP A 254 27.11 -11.53 11.96
N SER A 255 27.12 -12.59 11.14
CA SER A 255 26.00 -13.49 10.97
C SER A 255 25.63 -13.82 12.38
N ILE A 256 24.41 -13.47 12.82
CA ILE A 256 24.05 -13.52 14.23
C ILE A 256 24.21 -14.98 14.66
N THR A 257 25.39 -15.31 15.18
CA THR A 257 25.73 -16.68 15.52
C THR A 257 25.07 -17.03 16.83
N HIS A 258 24.88 -16.03 17.69
CA HIS A 258 24.25 -16.16 19.00
C HIS A 258 23.23 -15.05 19.22
N ILE A 259 22.03 -15.42 19.64
CA ILE A 259 20.98 -14.50 20.10
C ILE A 259 20.89 -14.63 21.62
N GLN A 260 21.18 -13.54 22.32
CA GLN A 260 20.87 -13.41 23.73
C GLN A 260 19.43 -12.89 23.88
N TRP A 261 18.58 -13.67 24.51
CA TRP A 261 17.19 -13.34 24.82
C TRP A 261 16.92 -13.63 26.29
N ARG A 262 16.87 -12.58 27.12
CA ARG A 262 16.74 -12.69 28.58
C ARG A 262 17.85 -13.57 29.16
N SER A 263 17.48 -14.62 29.90
CA SER A 263 18.38 -15.63 30.48
C SER A 263 18.82 -16.69 29.47
N PHE A 264 18.28 -16.69 28.25
CA PHE A 264 18.58 -17.68 27.23
C PHE A 264 19.61 -17.14 26.23
N THR A 265 20.57 -17.99 25.85
CA THR A 265 21.50 -17.75 24.76
C THR A 265 21.32 -18.86 23.75
N THR A 266 20.92 -18.52 22.52
CA THR A 266 20.64 -19.50 21.46
C THR A 266 21.61 -19.32 20.32
N LYS A 267 22.10 -20.44 19.78
CA LYS A 267 22.92 -20.42 18.57
C LYS A 267 22.02 -20.54 17.34
N VAL A 268 22.22 -19.67 16.35
CA VAL A 268 21.50 -19.79 15.07
C VAL A 268 22.32 -20.66 14.14
N HIS A 269 21.83 -21.87 13.88
CA HIS A 269 22.54 -22.85 13.05
C HIS A 269 22.32 -22.62 11.54
N ASP A 270 21.24 -21.95 11.17
CA ASP A 270 20.84 -21.74 9.78
C ASP A 270 21.10 -20.30 9.31
N SER A 271 21.84 -20.16 8.21
CA SER A 271 22.11 -18.85 7.62
C SER A 271 20.85 -18.18 7.06
N GLU A 272 19.87 -18.96 6.57
CA GLU A 272 18.64 -18.39 6.01
C GLU A 272 17.72 -17.83 7.10
N VAL A 273 17.66 -18.52 8.25
CA VAL A 273 16.92 -18.07 9.43
C VAL A 273 17.61 -16.84 10.04
N ALA A 274 18.95 -16.86 10.15
CA ALA A 274 19.71 -15.71 10.63
C ALA A 274 19.45 -14.45 9.81
N HIS A 275 19.48 -14.57 8.47
CA HIS A 275 19.21 -13.47 7.57
C HIS A 275 17.77 -12.94 7.70
N ALA A 276 16.78 -13.84 7.78
CA ALA A 276 15.38 -13.45 7.93
C ALA A 276 15.11 -12.71 9.26
N ILE A 277 15.75 -13.13 10.36
CA ILE A 277 15.67 -12.45 11.66
C ILE A 277 16.28 -11.05 11.57
N GLU A 278 17.43 -10.92 10.91
CA GLU A 278 18.12 -9.64 10.76
C GLU A 278 17.31 -8.65 9.90
N GLU A 279 16.75 -9.11 8.79
CA GLU A 279 15.87 -8.30 7.94
C GLU A 279 14.65 -7.80 8.74
N ALA A 280 14.06 -8.66 9.58
CA ALA A 280 12.95 -8.28 10.44
C ALA A 280 13.37 -7.25 11.51
N LYS A 281 14.54 -7.40 12.12
CA LYS A 281 15.09 -6.44 13.12
C LYS A 281 15.36 -5.07 12.50
N ASN A 282 16.03 -5.04 11.35
CA ASN A 282 16.47 -3.82 10.67
C ASN A 282 15.33 -3.05 10.00
N THR A 283 14.09 -3.57 10.05
CA THR A 283 12.91 -2.87 9.54
C THR A 283 12.60 -1.64 10.41
N THR A 284 12.87 -0.45 9.89
CA THR A 284 12.51 0.84 10.50
C THR A 284 11.01 1.08 10.39
N ILE A 285 10.39 1.58 11.46
CA ILE A 285 8.95 1.82 11.53
C ILE A 285 8.68 3.33 11.47
N LYS A 286 7.90 3.79 10.49
CA LYS A 286 7.45 5.19 10.37
C LYS A 286 5.93 5.31 10.42
N ASP A 287 5.21 4.36 9.82
CA ASP A 287 3.75 4.34 9.77
C ASP A 287 3.15 2.97 10.17
N VAL A 288 1.83 2.89 10.34
CA VAL A 288 1.08 1.66 10.68
C VAL A 288 1.32 0.56 9.64
N ALA A 289 1.50 0.93 8.36
CA ALA A 289 1.78 0.00 7.29
C ALA A 289 3.12 -0.76 7.50
N ASP A 290 4.13 -0.09 8.07
CA ASP A 290 5.45 -0.67 8.29
C ASP A 290 5.44 -1.78 9.35
N TYR A 291 4.48 -1.76 10.27
CA TYR A 291 4.28 -2.89 11.18
C TYR A 291 3.83 -4.15 10.42
N SER A 292 3.10 -3.99 9.31
CA SER A 292 2.64 -5.13 8.51
C SER A 292 3.78 -5.75 7.72
N THR A 293 4.71 -4.93 7.21
CA THR A 293 5.92 -5.42 6.53
C THR A 293 6.86 -6.09 7.52
N LYS A 294 7.07 -5.50 8.70
CA LYS A 294 7.87 -6.10 9.78
C LYS A 294 7.29 -7.42 10.26
N LEU A 295 5.96 -7.51 10.41
CA LEU A 295 5.27 -8.74 10.79
C LEU A 295 5.40 -9.82 9.70
N LEU A 296 5.33 -9.44 8.42
CA LEU A 296 5.53 -10.37 7.31
C LEU A 296 6.95 -10.97 7.32
N ARG A 297 7.96 -10.14 7.60
CA ARG A 297 9.36 -10.60 7.77
C ARG A 297 9.53 -11.54 8.96
N TRP A 298 8.91 -11.24 10.10
CA TRP A 298 8.91 -12.16 11.25
C TRP A 298 8.20 -13.49 10.96
N ASN A 299 7.10 -13.46 10.20
CA ASN A 299 6.40 -14.68 9.77
C ASN A 299 7.23 -15.49 8.77
N ASP A 300 8.01 -14.84 7.90
CA ASP A 300 8.93 -15.54 7.01
C ASP A 300 10.05 -16.25 7.81
N ALA A 301 10.64 -15.57 8.79
CA ALA A 301 11.59 -16.18 9.71
C ALA A 301 10.99 -17.36 10.49
N LEU A 302 9.73 -17.22 10.94
CA LEU A 302 8.99 -18.28 11.64
C LEU A 302 8.77 -19.50 10.74
N ASN A 303 8.27 -19.29 9.52
CA ASN A 303 8.04 -20.37 8.57
C ASN A 303 9.34 -21.10 8.23
N LYS A 304 10.45 -20.37 8.03
CA LYS A 304 11.76 -20.97 7.76
C LYS A 304 12.25 -21.84 8.92
N GLN A 305 12.11 -21.36 10.16
CA GLN A 305 12.48 -22.15 11.35
C GLN A 305 11.57 -23.39 11.52
N GLU A 306 10.26 -23.27 11.27
CA GLU A 306 9.34 -24.41 11.35
C GLU A 306 9.62 -25.45 10.27
N VAL A 307 9.94 -25.03 9.05
CA VAL A 307 10.35 -25.94 7.95
C VAL A 307 11.65 -26.65 8.30
N ARG A 308 12.63 -25.93 8.87
CA ARG A 308 13.86 -26.53 9.36
C ARG A 308 13.57 -27.61 10.41
N MET A 309 12.83 -27.28 11.47
CA MET A 309 12.48 -28.24 12.51
C MET A 309 11.76 -29.48 11.94
N ALA A 310 10.84 -29.29 10.99
CA ALA A 310 10.15 -30.40 10.33
C ALA A 310 11.07 -31.29 9.47
N GLN A 311 12.06 -30.71 8.79
CA GLN A 311 13.08 -31.47 8.03
C GLN A 311 14.01 -32.25 8.96
N PHE A 312 14.38 -31.67 10.10
CA PHE A 312 15.16 -32.37 11.12
C PHE A 312 14.38 -33.52 11.77
N ASP A 313 13.05 -33.39 11.94
CA ASP A 313 12.20 -34.46 12.45
C ASP A 313 12.02 -35.64 11.46
N GLU A 314 11.99 -35.40 10.13
CA GLU A 314 11.87 -36.47 9.12
C GLU A 314 13.21 -37.17 8.76
N ASP A 315 14.31 -36.41 8.58
CA ASP A 315 15.59 -36.95 8.09
C ASP A 315 16.62 -37.22 9.22
N GLY A 316 16.47 -36.56 10.38
CA GLY A 316 17.46 -36.56 11.46
C GLY A 316 17.44 -37.81 12.34
N TYR A 317 16.26 -38.39 12.59
CA TYR A 317 16.12 -39.54 13.49
C TYR A 317 16.75 -40.83 12.93
N GLN A 318 16.80 -40.99 11.60
CA GLN A 318 17.31 -42.22 10.98
C GLN A 318 18.83 -42.19 10.75
N THR A 319 19.42 -40.99 10.60
CA THR A 319 20.82 -40.83 10.18
C THR A 319 21.77 -40.64 11.37
N MET A 320 21.31 -40.06 12.49
CA MET A 320 22.15 -39.79 13.66
C MET A 320 22.16 -40.89 14.73
N ILE A 321 21.21 -41.85 14.72
CA ILE A 321 21.28 -43.06 15.58
C ILE A 321 22.55 -43.90 15.29
N ALA A 322 23.19 -43.69 14.14
CA ALA A 322 24.42 -44.40 13.76
C ALA A 322 25.71 -43.80 14.33
N THR A 323 25.65 -42.61 14.93
CA THR A 323 26.80 -41.87 15.49
C THR A 323 26.48 -41.50 16.93
N ASP A 324 27.17 -42.13 17.88
CA ASP A 324 26.93 -42.27 19.32
C ASP A 324 26.92 -40.95 20.16
N ASP A 325 26.34 -39.85 19.66
CA ASP A 325 26.39 -38.51 20.26
C ASP A 325 24.99 -37.98 20.64
N GLU A 326 24.32 -38.61 21.63
CA GLU A 326 22.98 -38.21 22.11
C GLU A 326 22.93 -36.81 22.77
N GLU A 327 24.02 -36.33 23.37
CA GLU A 327 24.07 -35.05 24.09
C GLU A 327 24.02 -33.82 23.15
N ASP A 328 24.64 -33.88 21.97
CA ASP A 328 24.63 -32.75 21.01
C ASP A 328 23.27 -32.58 20.31
N ILE A 329 22.51 -33.67 20.17
CA ILE A 329 21.18 -33.67 19.53
C ILE A 329 20.14 -33.00 20.44
N THR A 330 20.15 -33.32 21.73
CA THR A 330 19.22 -32.72 22.72
C THR A 330 19.44 -31.22 22.85
N ASN A 331 20.70 -30.78 22.92
CA ASN A 331 21.06 -29.35 22.97
C ASN A 331 20.64 -28.60 21.70
N THR A 332 20.81 -29.20 20.51
CA THR A 332 20.38 -28.58 19.24
C THR A 332 18.86 -28.42 19.17
N ARG A 333 18.09 -29.42 19.62
CA ARG A 333 16.63 -29.35 19.66
C ARG A 333 16.13 -28.29 20.64
N GLU A 334 16.69 -28.24 21.84
CA GLU A 334 16.37 -27.20 22.82
C GLU A 334 16.68 -25.81 22.28
N ASN A 335 17.83 -25.64 21.60
CA ASN A 335 18.17 -24.38 20.93
C ASN A 335 17.16 -23.96 19.86
N ASP A 336 16.69 -24.90 19.02
CA ASP A 336 15.70 -24.64 17.98
C ASP A 336 14.32 -24.27 18.57
N GLU A 337 13.90 -24.90 19.68
CA GLU A 337 12.66 -24.56 20.39
C GLU A 337 12.73 -23.17 21.04
N ILE A 338 13.88 -22.81 21.62
CA ILE A 338 14.08 -21.46 22.19
C ILE A 338 14.12 -20.41 21.06
N LEU A 339 14.78 -20.70 19.93
CA LEU A 339 14.81 -19.81 18.77
C LEU A 339 13.41 -19.59 18.18
N LEU A 340 12.61 -20.65 18.06
CA LEU A 340 11.22 -20.55 17.64
C LEU A 340 10.40 -19.66 18.58
N SER A 341 10.62 -19.81 19.89
CA SER A 341 9.94 -19.03 20.92
C SER A 341 10.33 -17.55 20.87
N TYR A 342 11.61 -17.27 20.61
CA TYR A 342 12.12 -15.92 20.36
C TYR A 342 11.48 -15.26 19.14
N ILE A 343 11.38 -15.98 18.01
CA ILE A 343 10.74 -15.47 16.79
C ILE A 343 9.25 -15.18 17.06
N LYS A 344 8.54 -16.12 17.70
CA LYS A 344 7.13 -15.95 18.09
C LYS A 344 6.93 -14.75 19.01
N TYR A 345 7.80 -14.57 20.00
CA TYR A 345 7.79 -13.43 20.91
C TYR A 345 7.85 -12.10 20.13
N ASN A 346 8.79 -11.98 19.19
CA ASN A 346 8.95 -10.76 18.40
C ASN A 346 7.80 -10.52 17.41
N ALA A 347 7.23 -11.58 16.82
CA ALA A 347 6.07 -11.49 15.95
C ALA A 347 4.82 -10.99 16.70
N ILE A 348 4.53 -11.55 17.87
CA ILE A 348 3.42 -11.14 18.74
C ILE A 348 3.67 -9.72 19.28
N SER A 349 4.90 -9.41 19.72
CA SER A 349 5.28 -8.07 20.18
C SER A 349 5.07 -7.01 19.08
N THR A 350 5.43 -7.31 17.83
CA THR A 350 5.17 -6.43 16.68
C THR A 350 3.67 -6.19 16.47
N SER A 351 2.84 -7.23 16.66
CA SER A 351 1.38 -7.11 16.60
C SER A 351 0.81 -6.23 17.72
N ILE A 352 1.33 -6.37 18.94
CA ILE A 352 0.96 -5.54 20.09
C ILE A 352 1.31 -4.08 19.84
N LEU A 353 2.52 -3.80 19.34
CA LEU A 353 2.97 -2.43 19.05
C LEU A 353 2.11 -1.76 17.98
N ARG A 354 1.73 -2.48 16.92
CA ARG A 354 0.80 -2.00 15.90
C ARG A 354 -0.54 -1.60 16.50
N ASP A 355 -1.16 -2.50 17.27
CA ASP A 355 -2.49 -2.25 17.84
C ASP A 355 -2.44 -1.18 18.94
N ASN A 356 -1.33 -1.05 19.66
CA ASN A 356 -1.10 0.03 20.62
C ASN A 356 -0.98 1.40 19.94
N PHE A 357 -0.36 1.49 18.75
CA PHE A 357 -0.35 2.72 17.96
C PHE A 357 -1.77 3.15 17.59
N ILE A 358 -2.58 2.21 17.08
CA ILE A 358 -3.99 2.45 16.73
C ILE A 358 -4.78 2.84 17.98
N PHE A 359 -4.58 2.15 19.10
CA PHE A 359 -5.20 2.45 20.39
C PHE A 359 -4.92 3.89 20.81
N LYS A 360 -3.65 4.33 20.81
CA LYS A 360 -3.28 5.71 21.15
C LYS A 360 -3.97 6.74 20.25
N GLN A 361 -4.08 6.46 18.94
CA GLN A 361 -4.77 7.34 18.00
C GLN A 361 -6.28 7.42 18.30
N LEU A 362 -6.92 6.27 18.58
CA LEU A 362 -8.34 6.22 18.95
C LEU A 362 -8.61 6.93 20.28
N CYS A 363 -7.71 6.80 21.26
CA CYS A 363 -7.83 7.48 22.55
C CYS A 363 -7.70 9.00 22.42
N LYS A 364 -6.77 9.50 21.58
CA LYS A 364 -6.69 10.93 21.26
C LYS A 364 -7.98 11.45 20.62
N GLN A 365 -8.55 10.68 19.69
CA GLN A 365 -9.83 11.01 19.06
C GLN A 365 -10.97 11.00 20.09
N TRP A 366 -11.01 10.04 21.01
CA TRP A 366 -11.99 9.98 22.09
C TRP A 366 -11.99 11.26 22.94
N ILE A 367 -10.82 11.72 23.36
CA ILE A 367 -10.67 12.93 24.18
C ILE A 367 -11.05 14.19 23.39
N ALA A 368 -10.70 14.25 22.09
CA ALA A 368 -11.02 15.39 21.23
C ALA A 368 -12.50 15.44 20.79
N MET A 369 -13.26 14.36 20.95
CA MET A 369 -14.67 14.31 20.52
C MET A 369 -15.55 15.21 21.40
N ASN A 370 -15.88 16.40 20.89
CA ASN A 370 -16.85 17.31 21.52
C ASN A 370 -18.31 17.04 21.07
N SER A 371 -18.57 15.91 20.41
CA SER A 371 -19.90 15.60 19.86
C SER A 371 -20.88 15.22 20.98
N LYS A 372 -21.97 15.98 21.13
CA LYS A 372 -23.07 15.67 22.07
C LYS A 372 -23.87 14.41 21.70
N ALA A 373 -23.73 13.90 20.48
CA ALA A 373 -24.47 12.73 20.02
C ALA A 373 -23.95 11.43 20.69
N LEU A 374 -24.84 10.73 21.39
CA LEU A 374 -24.50 9.47 22.08
C LEU A 374 -24.08 8.36 21.08
N SER A 375 -24.68 8.34 19.89
CA SER A 375 -24.43 7.31 18.87
C SER A 375 -22.98 7.31 18.37
N SER A 376 -22.40 8.49 18.09
CA SER A 376 -21.01 8.60 17.64
C SER A 376 -20.04 8.16 18.74
N ARG A 377 -20.28 8.53 20.00
CA ARG A 377 -19.48 8.07 21.14
C ARG A 377 -19.58 6.56 21.34
N LEU A 378 -20.76 5.96 21.16
CA LEU A 378 -20.90 4.50 21.26
C LEU A 378 -20.15 3.74 20.16
N ILE A 379 -20.15 4.26 18.94
CA ILE A 379 -19.37 3.68 17.83
C ILE A 379 -17.88 3.73 18.18
N LYS A 380 -17.39 4.89 18.65
CA LYS A 380 -15.99 5.05 19.03
C LYS A 380 -15.59 4.13 20.19
N PHE A 381 -16.47 3.98 21.18
CA PHE A 381 -16.26 3.03 22.27
C PHE A 381 -16.11 1.60 21.76
N LYS A 382 -16.97 1.16 20.82
CA LYS A 382 -16.88 -0.18 20.23
C LYS A 382 -15.58 -0.39 19.43
N GLU A 383 -15.09 0.63 18.73
CA GLU A 383 -13.80 0.57 18.05
C GLU A 383 -12.65 0.36 19.05
N ILE A 384 -12.64 1.13 20.15
CA ILE A 384 -11.63 1.02 21.21
C ILE A 384 -11.75 -0.34 21.91
N ASP A 385 -12.95 -0.79 22.27
CA ASP A 385 -13.21 -2.09 22.89
C ASP A 385 -12.69 -3.24 22.03
N ARG A 386 -12.89 -3.19 20.70
CA ARG A 386 -12.36 -4.19 19.78
C ARG A 386 -10.83 -4.24 19.79
N ILE A 387 -10.17 -3.09 19.72
CA ILE A 387 -8.70 -3.02 19.74
C ILE A 387 -8.15 -3.48 21.11
N VAL A 388 -8.78 -3.08 22.22
CA VAL A 388 -8.40 -3.54 23.56
C VAL A 388 -8.55 -5.06 23.68
N LYS A 389 -9.63 -5.65 23.19
CA LYS A 389 -9.79 -7.12 23.17
C LYS A 389 -8.69 -7.83 22.37
N ASN A 390 -8.30 -7.27 21.22
CA ASN A 390 -7.17 -7.80 20.45
C ASN A 390 -5.86 -7.72 21.24
N LEU A 391 -5.56 -6.55 21.84
CA LEU A 391 -4.37 -6.36 22.67
C LEU A 391 -4.33 -7.33 23.85
N LEU A 392 -5.45 -7.54 24.54
CA LEU A 392 -5.54 -8.50 25.64
C LEU A 392 -5.28 -9.93 25.19
N LYS A 393 -5.79 -10.30 24.00
CA LYS A 393 -5.52 -11.60 23.40
C LYS A 393 -4.03 -11.76 23.08
N TYR A 394 -3.42 -10.80 22.38
CA TYR A 394 -2.00 -10.89 22.05
C TYR A 394 -1.10 -10.90 23.30
N LEU A 395 -1.45 -10.14 24.34
CA LEU A 395 -0.73 -10.20 25.62
C LEU A 395 -0.95 -11.53 26.34
N GLN A 396 -2.08 -12.22 26.13
CA GLN A 396 -2.30 -13.58 26.64
C GLN A 396 -1.44 -14.59 25.88
N ASP A 397 -1.48 -14.53 24.54
CA ASP A 397 -0.66 -15.37 23.68
C ASP A 397 0.84 -15.20 24.01
N LEU A 398 1.29 -13.97 24.33
CA LEU A 398 2.66 -13.69 24.76
C LEU A 398 3.03 -14.29 26.13
N MET A 399 2.09 -14.27 27.08
CA MET A 399 2.29 -14.83 28.43
C MET A 399 2.32 -16.36 28.43
N GLU A 400 1.71 -17.00 27.43
CA GLU A 400 1.67 -18.46 27.25
C GLU A 400 2.91 -19.00 26.51
N LEU A 401 3.79 -18.13 25.99
CA LEU A 401 5.01 -18.58 25.33
C LEU A 401 5.97 -19.23 26.33
N PRO A 402 6.61 -20.36 25.94
CA PRO A 402 7.65 -20.97 26.75
C PRO A 402 8.84 -20.00 26.89
N GLY A 403 9.42 -19.94 28.10
CA GLY A 403 10.45 -18.97 28.48
C GLY A 403 9.90 -17.64 29.03
N VAL A 404 8.67 -17.23 28.67
CA VAL A 404 8.03 -16.04 29.25
C VAL A 404 7.29 -16.39 30.54
N TYR A 405 6.59 -17.53 30.58
CA TYR A 405 5.86 -17.99 31.77
C TYR A 405 6.76 -18.17 33.01
N SER A 406 8.06 -18.48 32.79
CA SER A 406 9.04 -18.70 33.85
C SER A 406 9.67 -17.41 34.40
N ASP A 407 9.43 -16.26 33.75
CA ASP A 407 9.95 -14.96 34.15
C ASP A 407 8.88 -14.18 34.92
N ASP A 408 8.92 -14.29 36.26
CA ASP A 408 7.94 -13.67 37.16
C ASP A 408 7.89 -12.14 37.02
N GLU A 409 9.03 -11.50 36.73
CA GLU A 409 9.10 -10.05 36.56
C GLU A 409 8.37 -9.62 35.27
N LEU A 410 8.70 -10.26 34.16
CA LEU A 410 8.05 -10.01 32.88
C LEU A 410 6.55 -10.33 32.93
N MET A 411 6.16 -11.43 33.58
CA MET A 411 4.76 -11.81 33.75
C MET A 411 3.97 -10.77 34.54
N ASN A 412 4.54 -10.23 35.60
CA ASN A 412 3.93 -9.15 36.38
C ASN A 412 3.76 -7.86 35.55
N GLN A 413 4.74 -7.51 34.73
CA GLN A 413 4.67 -6.34 33.85
C GLN A 413 3.66 -6.53 32.70
N LEU A 414 3.56 -7.72 32.12
CA LEU A 414 2.53 -8.04 31.12
C LEU A 414 1.12 -8.03 31.73
N ALA A 415 0.97 -8.53 32.96
CA ALA A 415 -0.28 -8.44 33.70
C ALA A 415 -0.68 -6.98 33.99
N LEU A 416 0.28 -6.12 34.38
CA LEU A 416 0.05 -4.68 34.53
C LEU A 416 -0.35 -4.02 33.21
N THR A 417 0.27 -4.42 32.10
CA THR A 417 -0.06 -3.91 30.76
C THR A 417 -1.48 -4.30 30.34
N LYS A 418 -1.90 -5.54 30.60
CA LYS A 418 -3.30 -5.96 30.40
C LYS A 418 -4.26 -5.12 31.22
N LEU A 419 -3.95 -4.95 32.50
CA LEU A 419 -4.76 -4.14 33.41
C LEU A 419 -4.84 -2.70 32.91
N TYR A 420 -3.73 -2.10 32.47
CA TYR A 420 -3.69 -0.74 31.92
C TYR A 420 -4.70 -0.54 30.77
N PHE A 421 -4.73 -1.44 29.79
CA PHE A 421 -5.68 -1.33 28.66
C PHE A 421 -7.15 -1.52 29.11
N GLN A 422 -7.41 -2.46 30.03
CA GLN A 422 -8.75 -2.65 30.60
C GLN A 422 -9.24 -1.43 31.37
N LEU A 423 -8.38 -0.87 32.23
CA LEU A 423 -8.70 0.29 33.03
C LEU A 423 -8.94 1.53 32.18
N HIS A 424 -8.15 1.72 31.11
CA HIS A 424 -8.38 2.82 30.18
C HIS A 424 -9.75 2.71 29.48
N LEU A 425 -10.18 1.51 29.10
CA LEU A 425 -11.52 1.29 28.54
C LEU A 425 -12.62 1.59 29.57
N ASN A 426 -12.47 1.08 30.79
CA ASN A 426 -13.48 1.19 31.85
C ASN A 426 -13.60 2.61 32.41
N ALA A 427 -12.49 3.20 32.84
CA ALA A 427 -12.47 4.51 33.48
C ALA A 427 -12.57 5.65 32.47
N THR A 428 -11.77 5.63 31.40
CA THR A 428 -11.74 6.77 30.46
C THR A 428 -12.95 6.78 29.54
N CYS A 429 -13.40 5.61 29.08
CA CYS A 429 -14.45 5.52 28.08
C CYS A 429 -15.81 5.20 28.70
N LEU A 430 -15.97 4.04 29.35
CA LEU A 430 -17.26 3.55 29.83
C LEU A 430 -17.83 4.42 30.96
N ALA A 431 -17.04 4.79 31.96
CA ALA A 431 -17.50 5.64 33.05
C ALA A 431 -17.95 7.02 32.53
N SER A 432 -17.20 7.63 31.60
CA SER A 432 -17.59 8.90 30.99
C SER A 432 -18.92 8.82 30.20
N LEU A 433 -19.29 7.65 29.68
CA LEU A 433 -20.59 7.43 29.03
C LEU A 433 -21.72 7.38 30.07
N TYR A 434 -21.52 6.69 31.19
CA TYR A 434 -22.49 6.68 32.30
C TYR A 434 -22.66 8.07 32.91
N GLN A 435 -21.57 8.80 33.10
CA GLN A 435 -21.57 10.19 33.53
C GLN A 435 -22.39 11.07 32.57
N SER A 436 -22.22 10.91 31.24
CA SER A 436 -22.99 11.69 30.25
C SER A 436 -24.49 11.38 30.24
N LYS A 437 -24.90 10.24 30.80
CA LYS A 437 -26.31 9.85 30.95
C LYS A 437 -26.92 10.27 32.29
N GLY A 438 -26.15 10.91 33.18
CA GLY A 438 -26.59 11.23 34.55
C GLY A 438 -26.61 10.04 35.50
N LYS A 439 -25.99 8.91 35.13
CA LYS A 439 -25.87 7.71 35.97
C LYS A 439 -24.61 7.79 36.83
N TYR A 440 -24.62 8.68 37.81
CA TYR A 440 -23.41 9.03 38.58
C TYR A 440 -22.94 7.91 39.51
N VAL A 441 -23.85 7.10 40.07
CA VAL A 441 -23.48 6.00 40.97
C VAL A 441 -22.72 4.91 40.21
N GLU A 442 -23.25 4.48 39.06
CA GLU A 442 -22.58 3.49 38.21
C GLU A 442 -21.25 4.02 37.66
N SER A 443 -21.21 5.30 37.29
CA SER A 443 -19.96 5.94 36.87
C SER A 443 -18.92 5.99 37.99
N LEU A 444 -19.32 6.31 39.22
CA LEU A 444 -18.44 6.38 40.38
C LEU A 444 -17.91 4.99 40.75
N ALA A 445 -18.77 3.97 40.72
CA ALA A 445 -18.37 2.59 40.98
C ALA A 445 -17.27 2.12 40.01
N LEU A 446 -17.40 2.44 38.71
CA LEU A 446 -16.38 2.13 37.71
C LEU A 446 -15.05 2.83 37.98
N TYR A 447 -15.07 4.11 38.38
CA TYR A 447 -13.84 4.85 38.71
C TYR A 447 -13.15 4.33 39.97
N VAL A 448 -13.91 4.05 41.03
CA VAL A 448 -13.36 3.55 42.31
C VAL A 448 -12.79 2.14 42.14
N ASP A 449 -13.51 1.23 41.49
CA ASP A 449 -13.00 -0.12 41.16
C ASP A 449 -11.73 -0.05 40.31
N SER A 450 -11.71 0.83 39.31
CA SER A 450 -10.54 1.04 38.46
C SER A 450 -9.34 1.57 39.23
N TYR A 451 -9.57 2.50 40.18
CA TYR A 451 -8.53 3.04 41.03
C TYR A 451 -7.95 1.98 41.96
N GLN A 452 -8.81 1.23 42.66
CA GLN A 452 -8.39 0.19 43.60
C GLN A 452 -7.55 -0.90 42.92
N LYS A 453 -7.97 -1.38 41.75
CA LYS A 453 -7.21 -2.38 40.98
C LYS A 453 -5.86 -1.88 40.51
N LEU A 454 -5.78 -0.60 40.11
CA LEU A 454 -4.51 0.00 39.71
C LEU A 454 -3.57 0.13 40.90
N ASP A 455 -4.06 0.64 42.02
CA ASP A 455 -3.28 0.89 43.23
C ASP A 455 -2.77 -0.43 43.85
N SER A 456 -3.61 -1.46 43.91
CA SER A 456 -3.21 -2.78 44.38
C SER A 456 -2.11 -3.39 43.51
N LYS A 457 -2.25 -3.30 42.17
CA LYS A 457 -1.25 -3.87 41.27
C LYS A 457 0.06 -3.08 41.26
N LEU A 458 0.01 -1.77 41.49
CA LEU A 458 1.22 -0.96 41.63
C LEU A 458 1.96 -1.24 42.95
N TYR A 459 1.24 -1.53 44.03
CA TYR A 459 1.84 -1.96 45.30
C TYR A 459 2.57 -3.31 45.16
N GLU A 460 2.05 -4.23 44.35
CA GLU A 460 2.69 -5.53 44.08
C GLU A 460 3.99 -5.43 43.28
N ILE A 461 4.16 -4.38 42.46
CA ILE A 461 5.25 -4.29 41.45
C ILE A 461 6.45 -3.46 41.94
N ASP A 462 6.40 -2.90 43.15
CA ASP A 462 7.47 -2.08 43.77
C ASP A 462 8.22 -1.16 42.78
N MET A 463 7.51 -0.18 42.24
CA MET A 463 7.96 0.71 41.14
C MET A 463 8.98 1.79 41.60
N GLU A 464 9.79 1.55 42.62
CA GLU A 464 10.70 2.55 43.21
C GLU A 464 11.87 2.94 42.29
N SER A 465 12.36 2.03 41.44
CA SER A 465 13.44 2.34 40.48
C SER A 465 12.91 2.78 39.10
N GLU A 466 13.50 3.83 38.52
CA GLU A 466 13.16 4.33 37.16
C GLU A 466 13.55 3.34 36.04
N GLU A 467 14.40 2.37 36.34
CA GLU A 467 14.99 1.41 35.40
C GLU A 467 14.28 0.03 35.35
N SER A 468 13.16 -0.13 36.07
CA SER A 468 12.50 -1.43 36.26
C SER A 468 11.62 -1.91 35.09
N LEU A 469 11.28 -1.08 34.10
CA LEU A 469 10.37 -1.50 33.03
C LEU A 469 11.13 -2.20 31.89
N LEU A 470 10.91 -3.50 31.76
CA LEU A 470 11.56 -4.39 30.79
C LEU A 470 10.85 -4.44 29.43
N LEU A 471 9.67 -3.83 29.32
CA LEU A 471 8.87 -3.75 28.11
C LEU A 471 9.27 -2.53 27.26
N PRO A 472 9.04 -2.57 25.93
CA PRO A 472 9.27 -1.41 25.08
C PRO A 472 8.60 -0.15 25.63
N ILE A 473 9.33 0.97 25.66
CA ILE A 473 8.85 2.25 26.20
C ILE A 473 7.57 2.71 25.50
N GLU A 474 7.38 2.31 24.25
CA GLU A 474 6.18 2.58 23.48
C GLU A 474 4.95 1.88 24.07
N LEU A 475 5.10 0.72 24.69
CA LEU A 475 3.99 -0.08 25.21
C LEU A 475 3.50 0.44 26.56
N LEU A 476 4.39 0.51 27.54
CA LEU A 476 4.05 0.96 28.89
C LEU A 476 5.18 1.85 29.42
N ASN A 477 4.79 2.98 30.01
CA ASN A 477 5.71 3.91 30.64
C ASN A 477 5.09 4.36 31.96
N LYS A 478 5.91 4.51 33.02
CA LYS A 478 5.51 5.07 34.32
C LYS A 478 4.71 6.37 34.17
N LYS A 479 5.10 7.24 33.21
CA LYS A 479 4.35 8.46 32.88
C LYS A 479 2.90 8.17 32.45
N ASN A 480 2.68 7.18 31.60
CA ASN A 480 1.33 6.81 31.12
C ASN A 480 0.46 6.26 32.25
N ILE A 481 1.04 5.49 33.16
CA ILE A 481 0.38 4.94 34.34
C ILE A 481 -0.05 6.08 35.28
N ILE A 482 0.86 7.00 35.60
CA ILE A 482 0.57 8.16 36.44
C ILE A 482 -0.51 9.05 35.79
N THR A 483 -0.43 9.24 34.47
CA THR A 483 -1.45 10.02 33.73
C THR A 483 -2.82 9.35 33.83
N LEU A 484 -2.89 8.03 33.70
CA LEU A 484 -4.13 7.27 33.87
C LEU A 484 -4.66 7.39 35.31
N GLN A 485 -3.81 7.19 36.31
CA GLN A 485 -4.16 7.30 37.74
C GLN A 485 -4.72 8.69 38.06
N ASN A 486 -4.08 9.75 37.56
CA ASN A 486 -4.56 11.11 37.71
C ASN A 486 -5.90 11.33 37.00
N SER A 487 -6.08 10.81 35.79
CA SER A 487 -7.36 10.92 35.08
C SER A 487 -8.51 10.22 35.83
N ILE A 488 -8.23 9.09 36.49
CA ILE A 488 -9.20 8.37 37.32
C ILE A 488 -9.56 9.22 38.54
N LYS A 489 -8.59 9.78 39.27
CA LYS A 489 -8.83 10.68 40.41
C LYS A 489 -9.63 11.92 40.02
N THR A 490 -9.31 12.53 38.88
CA THR A 490 -10.07 13.66 38.33
C THR A 490 -11.49 13.22 37.96
N GLY A 491 -11.67 12.04 37.36
CA GLY A 491 -12.98 11.46 37.05
C GLY A 491 -13.86 11.28 38.28
N ILE A 492 -13.30 10.74 39.38
CA ILE A 492 -13.99 10.62 40.68
C ILE A 492 -14.47 11.98 41.16
N SER A 493 -13.57 12.96 41.21
CA SER A 493 -13.88 14.32 41.70
C SER A 493 -14.97 14.99 40.84
N ASN A 494 -14.90 14.82 39.52
CA ASN A 494 -15.88 15.36 38.58
C ASN A 494 -17.27 14.73 38.76
N VAL A 495 -17.35 13.41 38.92
CA VAL A 495 -18.63 12.72 39.12
C VAL A 495 -19.26 13.14 40.46
N ILE A 496 -18.46 13.26 41.52
CA ILE A 496 -18.94 13.74 42.82
C ILE A 496 -19.49 15.17 42.69
N ALA A 497 -18.74 16.09 42.09
CA ALA A 497 -19.16 17.47 41.90
C ALA A 497 -20.45 17.59 41.06
N LEU A 498 -20.59 16.80 40.00
CA LEU A 498 -21.80 16.79 39.17
C LEU A 498 -23.01 16.21 39.90
N ALA A 499 -22.82 15.14 40.68
CA ALA A 499 -23.88 14.55 41.49
C ALA A 499 -24.35 15.52 42.59
N GLU A 500 -23.44 16.23 43.23
CA GLU A 500 -23.77 17.29 44.19
C GLU A 500 -24.51 18.45 43.52
N TYR A 501 -24.03 18.91 42.37
CA TYR A 501 -24.68 19.96 41.60
C TYR A 501 -26.11 19.58 41.20
N GLU A 502 -26.32 18.36 40.66
CA GLU A 502 -27.65 17.86 40.34
C GLU A 502 -28.55 17.78 41.58
N LYS A 503 -28.01 17.32 42.72
CA LYS A 503 -28.73 17.31 44.00
C LYS A 503 -29.14 18.71 44.44
N THR A 504 -28.31 19.74 44.24
CA THR A 504 -28.66 21.14 44.58
C THR A 504 -29.73 21.74 43.66
N ILE A 505 -29.69 21.44 42.36
CA ILE A 505 -30.73 21.81 41.40
C ILE A 505 -32.06 21.13 41.77
N ASN A 506 -32.02 19.84 42.09
CA ASN A 506 -33.22 19.11 42.46
C ASN A 506 -33.77 19.59 43.81
N LYS A 507 -32.92 19.94 44.79
CA LYS A 507 -33.34 20.52 46.08
C LYS A 507 -33.97 21.91 45.96
N THR A 508 -33.48 22.76 45.06
CA THR A 508 -34.14 24.05 44.76
C THR A 508 -35.50 23.82 44.09
N THR A 509 -35.67 22.72 43.37
CA THR A 509 -36.96 22.34 42.76
C THR A 509 -37.94 21.70 43.77
N THR A 510 -37.44 20.98 44.78
CA THR A 510 -38.30 20.26 45.75
C THR A 510 -38.59 21.02 47.05
N ASN A 511 -37.77 22.01 47.43
CA ASN A 511 -38.08 22.84 48.60
C ASN A 511 -39.03 24.01 48.27
N ASP A 512 -39.22 24.33 46.99
CA ASP A 512 -40.16 25.39 46.54
C ASP A 512 -41.59 24.86 46.24
N THR A 513 -41.87 23.57 46.43
CA THR A 513 -43.23 23.04 46.28
C THR A 513 -44.22 23.51 47.35
N ILE A 514 -43.78 24.30 48.34
CA ILE A 514 -44.70 24.89 49.33
C ILE A 514 -44.82 26.41 49.20
N ASN A 515 -43.81 27.15 48.75
CA ASN A 515 -43.92 28.62 48.66
C ASN A 515 -42.97 29.21 47.60
N ASN A 516 -43.43 29.36 46.35
CA ASN A 516 -43.45 30.64 45.60
C ASN A 516 -43.60 30.43 44.09
N ASN A 517 -44.74 30.90 43.54
CA ASN A 517 -45.07 30.99 42.11
C ASN A 517 -44.22 32.04 41.35
N LYS A 518 -42.89 32.03 41.46
CA LYS A 518 -42.04 32.92 40.66
C LYS A 518 -40.78 32.19 40.21
N ASN A 519 -40.87 31.49 39.07
CA ASN A 519 -39.90 31.56 37.96
C ASN A 519 -39.97 30.37 37.00
N ASN A 520 -41.12 30.14 36.36
CA ASN A 520 -41.16 29.44 35.06
C ASN A 520 -41.53 30.42 33.94
N LYS A 521 -40.81 31.56 33.86
CA LYS A 521 -41.07 32.60 32.85
C LYS A 521 -40.82 32.13 31.40
N TYR A 522 -40.12 31.01 31.24
CA TYR A 522 -39.74 30.42 29.95
C TYR A 522 -40.29 29.01 29.73
N GLU A 523 -41.20 28.53 30.60
CA GLU A 523 -41.82 27.23 30.36
C GLU A 523 -42.89 27.38 29.26
N LEU A 524 -42.76 26.58 28.20
CA LEU A 524 -43.75 26.51 27.12
C LEU A 524 -45.12 26.16 27.70
N SER A 525 -46.15 26.86 27.24
CA SER A 525 -47.53 26.53 27.60
C SER A 525 -47.88 25.12 27.11
N ILE A 526 -48.89 24.49 27.73
CA ILE A 526 -49.35 23.14 27.34
C ILE A 526 -49.65 23.09 25.85
N LEU A 527 -50.33 24.12 25.32
CA LEU A 527 -50.66 24.20 23.90
C LEU A 527 -49.42 24.33 23.00
N GLU A 528 -48.38 25.04 23.45
CA GLU A 528 -47.12 25.13 22.69
C GLU A 528 -46.36 23.81 22.67
N LYS A 529 -46.34 23.07 23.78
CA LYS A 529 -45.76 21.72 23.86
C LYS A 529 -46.49 20.76 22.90
N PHE A 530 -47.82 20.85 22.82
CA PHE A 530 -48.62 20.14 21.81
C PHE A 530 -48.26 20.56 20.37
N SER A 531 -48.14 21.87 20.10
CA SER A 531 -47.84 22.39 18.76
C SER A 531 -46.45 21.99 18.24
N LYS A 532 -45.51 21.70 19.13
CA LYS A 532 -44.14 21.25 18.81
C LYS A 532 -44.00 19.72 18.76
N HIS A 533 -45.10 18.97 18.86
CA HIS A 533 -45.11 17.51 18.88
C HIS A 533 -44.28 16.88 20.01
N GLU A 534 -44.21 17.52 21.18
CA GLU A 534 -43.56 16.91 22.36
C GLU A 534 -44.48 15.86 23.01
N LYS A 535 -43.91 14.77 23.53
CA LYS A 535 -44.67 13.77 24.30
C LYS A 535 -45.03 14.34 25.67
N ILE A 536 -46.33 14.51 25.93
CA ILE A 536 -46.83 15.08 27.19
C ILE A 536 -47.16 13.95 28.16
N TYR A 537 -46.55 14.01 29.34
CA TYR A 537 -46.83 13.09 30.46
C TYR A 537 -47.73 13.80 31.50
N PRO A 538 -48.48 13.06 32.35
CA PRO A 538 -49.34 13.67 33.38
C PRO A 538 -48.61 14.66 34.31
N LYS A 539 -47.34 14.40 34.59
CA LYS A 539 -46.44 15.28 35.36
C LYS A 539 -46.09 16.62 34.67
N ASN A 540 -46.34 16.75 33.38
CA ASN A 540 -46.02 17.94 32.58
C ASN A 540 -47.21 18.94 32.49
N ILE A 541 -48.35 18.61 33.11
CA ILE A 541 -49.58 19.39 33.01
C ILE A 541 -49.58 20.47 34.10
N ASN A 542 -49.24 21.70 33.71
CA ASN A 542 -49.40 22.89 34.54
C ASN A 542 -50.67 23.65 34.16
N LEU A 543 -51.73 23.50 34.96
CA LEU A 543 -53.04 24.13 34.74
C LEU A 543 -53.01 25.67 34.82
N LYS A 544 -51.92 26.28 35.29
CA LYS A 544 -51.76 27.74 35.33
C LYS A 544 -51.18 28.33 34.03
N ASN A 545 -50.58 27.51 33.17
CA ASN A 545 -49.91 27.92 31.92
C ASN A 545 -50.44 27.10 30.72
N ILE A 546 -51.76 27.19 30.49
CA ILE A 546 -52.47 26.40 29.48
C ILE A 546 -52.28 26.98 28.07
N PHE A 547 -52.29 28.32 27.95
CA PHE A 547 -52.31 29.03 26.67
C PHE A 547 -51.18 30.08 26.59
N PRO A 548 -50.52 30.26 25.44
CA PRO A 548 -49.51 31.29 25.29
C PRO A 548 -50.17 32.68 25.32
N LEU A 549 -49.92 33.45 26.38
CA LEU A 549 -50.41 34.83 26.49
C LEU A 549 -49.60 35.82 25.65
N GLN A 550 -48.52 35.39 25.00
CA GLN A 550 -47.66 36.25 24.18
C GLN A 550 -47.87 35.99 22.68
N PRO A 551 -48.06 37.05 21.86
CA PRO A 551 -48.17 36.91 20.41
C PRO A 551 -46.85 36.43 19.81
N LYS A 552 -46.91 35.44 18.91
CA LYS A 552 -45.73 34.97 18.16
C LYS A 552 -45.35 36.00 17.10
N LEU A 553 -44.25 36.73 17.33
CA LEU A 553 -43.65 37.60 16.32
C LEU A 553 -43.01 36.73 15.23
N GLN A 554 -43.59 36.72 14.03
CA GLN A 554 -43.00 36.09 12.85
C GLN A 554 -42.39 37.16 11.96
N PRO A 555 -41.13 37.01 11.51
CA PRO A 555 -40.56 37.94 10.54
C PRO A 555 -41.31 37.78 9.22
N ILE A 556 -42.01 38.83 8.81
CA ILE A 556 -42.56 38.96 7.46
C ILE A 556 -41.42 39.48 6.58
N GLY A 557 -41.15 38.83 5.45
CA GLY A 557 -40.17 39.31 4.49
C GLY A 557 -40.51 40.73 4.06
N SER A 558 -39.52 41.64 4.06
CA SER A 558 -39.73 42.99 3.55
C SER A 558 -40.25 42.93 2.11
N LYS A 559 -41.16 43.84 1.74
CA LYS A 559 -41.66 43.95 0.36
C LYS A 559 -40.47 43.91 -0.61
N PRO A 560 -40.57 43.19 -1.75
CA PRO A 560 -39.49 43.13 -2.72
C PRO A 560 -39.11 44.54 -3.16
N THR A 561 -37.82 44.85 -3.11
CA THR A 561 -37.26 46.14 -3.50
C THR A 561 -37.46 46.30 -5.00
N LEU A 562 -38.43 47.14 -5.39
CA LEU A 562 -38.72 47.49 -6.77
C LEU A 562 -37.96 48.78 -7.09
N PHE A 563 -36.97 48.70 -7.96
CA PHE A 563 -36.28 49.88 -8.47
C PHE A 563 -37.07 50.44 -9.63
N ASP A 564 -37.39 51.74 -9.59
CA ASP A 564 -37.96 52.44 -10.74
C ASP A 564 -36.86 52.71 -11.76
N LEU A 565 -36.53 51.68 -12.53
CA LEU A 565 -35.50 51.74 -13.56
C LEU A 565 -35.88 52.68 -14.71
N ALA A 566 -37.16 53.06 -14.85
CA ALA A 566 -37.61 53.98 -15.90
C ALA A 566 -37.10 55.41 -15.65
N PHE A 567 -36.89 55.80 -14.39
CA PHE A 567 -36.34 57.10 -14.02
C PHE A 567 -34.93 57.33 -14.58
N ASN A 568 -34.12 56.27 -14.72
CA ASN A 568 -32.78 56.34 -15.30
C ASN A 568 -32.77 56.68 -16.81
N TYR A 569 -33.92 56.62 -17.48
CA TYR A 569 -34.05 56.90 -18.91
C TYR A 569 -34.77 58.23 -19.19
N VAL A 570 -35.10 59.00 -18.15
CA VAL A 570 -35.60 60.37 -18.30
C VAL A 570 -34.40 61.29 -18.56
N ASN A 571 -34.06 61.45 -19.84
CA ASN A 571 -33.09 62.46 -20.27
C ASN A 571 -33.83 63.75 -20.60
N TYR A 572 -33.52 64.82 -19.86
CA TYR A 572 -33.95 66.16 -20.23
C TYR A 572 -33.15 66.59 -21.46
N SER A 573 -33.88 66.90 -22.54
CA SER A 573 -33.27 67.45 -23.74
C SER A 573 -32.90 68.90 -23.42
N GLU A 574 -31.61 69.21 -23.55
CA GLU A 574 -30.96 70.50 -23.26
C GLU A 574 -30.40 70.63 -21.83
N GLU A 575 -29.21 70.07 -21.64
CA GLU A 575 -28.06 70.78 -21.05
C GLU A 575 -26.79 69.97 -21.34
N ASN A 576 -26.33 70.08 -22.60
CA ASN A 576 -24.89 70.02 -22.85
C ASN A 576 -24.34 71.35 -22.35
N GLU A 577 -23.68 71.36 -21.19
CA GLU A 577 -22.34 71.92 -21.00
C GLU A 577 -22.03 72.07 -19.50
N ASN A 578 -20.89 71.52 -19.10
CA ASN A 578 -20.12 71.88 -17.91
C ASN A 578 -20.81 71.74 -16.55
N ASN A 579 -20.65 70.58 -15.91
CA ASN A 579 -19.91 70.56 -14.66
C ASN A 579 -19.46 69.14 -14.26
N LYS A 580 -18.15 69.03 -14.03
CA LYS A 580 -17.49 67.91 -13.35
C LYS A 580 -18.10 67.73 -11.96
N SER A 581 -18.47 66.50 -11.61
CA SER A 581 -18.56 66.11 -10.20
C SER A 581 -18.06 64.68 -10.00
N VAL A 582 -16.82 64.63 -9.50
CA VAL A 582 -16.33 63.78 -8.41
C VAL A 582 -16.43 62.26 -8.62
N SER A 583 -15.24 61.72 -8.92
CA SER A 583 -14.76 60.40 -8.55
C SER A 583 -15.19 59.95 -7.15
N VAL A 584 -15.86 58.79 -7.07
CA VAL A 584 -15.68 57.86 -5.95
C VAL A 584 -15.37 56.49 -6.54
N THR A 585 -14.09 56.17 -6.60
CA THR A 585 -13.60 54.80 -6.76
C THR A 585 -13.59 54.14 -5.39
N PRO A 586 -14.22 52.97 -5.19
CA PRO A 586 -13.90 52.12 -4.04
C PRO A 586 -12.52 51.48 -4.26
N GLU A 587 -11.65 51.63 -3.26
CA GLU A 587 -10.36 50.97 -3.17
C GLU A 587 -10.47 49.45 -3.30
N SER A 588 -9.57 48.90 -4.12
CA SER A 588 -9.18 47.49 -4.11
C SER A 588 -7.81 47.34 -3.43
N PRO A 589 -7.52 46.21 -2.77
CA PRO A 589 -6.17 45.66 -2.79
C PRO A 589 -6.17 44.13 -3.06
N PRO A 590 -5.02 43.49 -3.30
CA PRO A 590 -4.25 43.55 -4.55
C PRO A 590 -3.90 42.14 -5.10
N GLY A 591 -3.56 42.03 -6.40
CA GLY A 591 -2.85 40.84 -6.90
C GLY A 591 -3.06 40.48 -8.37
N THR A 592 -2.41 41.22 -9.27
CA THR A 592 -2.05 40.80 -10.65
C THR A 592 -0.68 40.08 -10.62
N PRO A 593 -0.30 39.22 -11.60
CA PRO A 593 -0.35 39.51 -13.04
C PRO A 593 -0.89 38.39 -13.97
N SER A 594 -1.85 38.79 -14.80
CA SER A 594 -1.93 38.67 -16.27
C SER A 594 -0.96 37.74 -17.03
N SER A 595 -1.51 36.89 -17.90
CA SER A 595 -1.39 37.09 -19.37
C SER A 595 -2.48 36.35 -20.19
N GLU A 596 -2.94 37.05 -21.22
CA GLU A 596 -4.08 36.96 -22.17
C GLU A 596 -4.18 35.71 -23.10
N PRO A 597 -5.14 35.64 -24.07
CA PRO A 597 -6.58 35.99 -24.10
C PRO A 597 -7.47 34.81 -24.61
N PRO A 598 -8.80 34.79 -24.40
CA PRO A 598 -9.68 33.86 -25.11
C PRO A 598 -10.47 34.52 -26.25
N VAL A 599 -10.39 33.86 -27.40
CA VAL A 599 -11.14 34.12 -28.63
C VAL A 599 -12.60 33.64 -28.51
N THR A 600 -13.51 34.51 -28.92
CA THR A 600 -14.92 34.35 -29.36
C THR A 600 -15.63 33.00 -29.15
N LYS A 601 -16.74 33.02 -28.40
CA LYS A 601 -17.75 31.94 -28.35
C LYS A 601 -18.75 32.06 -29.51
N LYS A 602 -18.84 31.05 -30.37
CA LYS A 602 -20.01 30.75 -31.21
C LYS A 602 -20.86 29.66 -30.54
N ARG A 603 -22.18 29.88 -30.49
CA ARG A 603 -23.20 28.95 -30.00
C ARG A 603 -23.59 27.94 -31.09
N GLY A 604 -23.74 26.68 -30.68
CA GLY A 604 -24.91 25.82 -30.99
C GLY A 604 -25.01 25.11 -32.33
N PHE A 605 -24.76 23.80 -32.34
CA PHE A 605 -25.56 22.80 -33.08
C PHE A 605 -25.28 21.39 -32.52
N LEU A 606 -26.29 20.52 -32.48
CA LEU A 606 -26.28 19.08 -32.08
C LEU A 606 -26.69 18.73 -30.64
N GLY A 607 -27.96 19.04 -30.33
CA GLY A 607 -28.77 18.19 -29.45
C GLY A 607 -29.65 17.29 -30.31
N LEU A 608 -29.17 16.11 -30.67
CA LEU A 608 -29.97 15.03 -31.24
C LEU A 608 -29.14 13.76 -31.12
N PHE A 609 -29.47 12.91 -30.14
CA PHE A 609 -29.53 11.45 -30.23
C PHE A 609 -29.85 10.92 -28.82
N GLY A 610 -31.15 10.76 -28.58
CA GLY A 610 -31.64 9.79 -27.63
C GLY A 610 -31.61 8.41 -28.29
N ARG A 611 -30.89 7.49 -27.66
CA ARG A 611 -31.29 6.11 -27.34
C ARG A 611 -30.21 5.46 -26.50
#